data_AF-A0A3D8SWK2-F1
#
_entry.id   AF-A0A3D8SWK2-F1
#
_cell.length_a   1.000
_cell.length_b   1.000
_cell.length_c   1.000
_cell.angle_alpha   90.00
_cell.angle_beta   90.00
_cell.angle_gamma   90.00
#
_symmetry.space_group_name_H-M   'P 1'
#
loop_
_entity.id
_entity.type
_entity.pdbx_description
1 polymer ?
#
loop_
_entity_poly.entity_id
_entity_poly.type
_entity_poly.pdbx_seq_one_letter_code
_entity_poly.pdbx_strand_id
1 'polypeptide(L)'
;MHNRINNDISQLLQRFENIMATATVESTSHTTTAVETYQLDVESTALIRAAEDILSLTRTMKETWLFGKLDTLGEDESETKRREELERDAAVIQKVIEDAGILKAAKE
;
A
#
# COMPACT_ATOMS: atom_id res chain seq x y z
N MET A 1 6.17 3.93 0.27
CA MET A 1 6.12 3.40 -1.11
C MET A 1 7.37 3.70 -1.92
N HIS A 2 7.84 4.94 -1.97
CA HIS A 2 9.03 5.32 -2.74
C HIS A 2 10.28 4.46 -2.42
N ASN A 3 10.53 4.19 -1.13
CA ASN A 3 11.64 3.32 -0.71
C ASN A 3 11.49 1.86 -1.19
N ARG A 4 10.26 1.34 -1.26
CA ARG A 4 10.00 -0.03 -1.77
C ARG A 4 10.27 -0.09 -3.27
N ILE A 5 9.74 0.88 -4.03
CA ILE A 5 10.00 1.00 -5.47
C ILE A 5 11.50 1.01 -5.75
N ASN A 6 12.26 1.87 -5.07
CA ASN A 6 13.70 1.98 -5.28
C ASN A 6 14.43 0.68 -4.91
N ASN A 7 14.07 0.06 -3.80
CA ASN A 7 14.65 -1.21 -3.38
C ASN A 7 14.38 -2.34 -4.39
N ASP A 8 13.14 -2.45 -4.90
CA ASP A 8 12.75 -3.51 -5.82
C ASP A 8 13.43 -3.33 -7.18
N ILE A 9 13.54 -2.08 -7.67
CA ILE A 9 14.31 -1.74 -8.88
C ILE A 9 15.80 -2.03 -8.69
N SER A 10 16.40 -1.60 -7.57
CA SER A 10 17.82 -1.85 -7.29
C SER A 10 18.11 -3.35 -7.20
N GLN A 11 17.23 -4.14 -6.59
CA GLN A 11 17.37 -5.58 -6.56
C GLN A 11 17.33 -6.19 -7.96
N LEU A 12 16.35 -5.81 -8.79
CA LEU A 12 16.23 -6.30 -10.17
C LEU A 12 17.50 -6.03 -10.98
N LEU A 13 18.01 -4.79 -10.91
CA LEU A 13 19.24 -4.39 -11.60
C LEU A 13 20.46 -5.17 -11.09
N GLN A 14 20.60 -5.31 -9.77
CA GLN A 14 21.71 -6.04 -9.17
C GLN A 14 21.76 -7.50 -9.63
N ARG A 15 20.61 -8.19 -9.71
CA ARG A 15 20.55 -9.58 -10.20
C ARG A 15 20.97 -9.68 -11.66
N PHE A 16 20.51 -8.75 -12.48
CA PHE A 16 20.91 -8.70 -13.89
C PHE A 16 22.43 -8.44 -14.05
N GLU A 17 22.98 -7.51 -13.28
CA GLU A 17 24.43 -7.24 -13.28
C GLU A 17 25.23 -8.47 -12.83
N ASN A 18 24.78 -9.19 -11.80
CA ASN A 18 25.44 -10.42 -11.35
C ASN A 18 25.45 -11.49 -12.43
N ILE A 19 24.33 -11.68 -13.15
CA ILE A 19 24.24 -12.63 -14.27
C ILE A 19 25.23 -12.26 -15.37
N MET A 20 25.27 -10.97 -15.75
CA MET A 20 26.21 -10.48 -16.76
C MET A 20 27.67 -10.67 -16.34
N ALA A 21 28.00 -10.41 -15.07
CA ALA A 21 29.33 -10.62 -14.53
C ALA A 21 29.74 -12.09 -14.63
N THR A 22 28.89 -13.03 -14.18
CA THR A 22 29.15 -14.47 -14.25
C THR A 22 29.27 -14.97 -15.70
N ALA A 23 28.44 -14.46 -16.62
CA ALA A 23 28.45 -14.88 -18.02
C ALA A 23 29.73 -14.45 -18.78
N THR A 24 30.42 -13.42 -18.33
CA THR A 24 31.68 -12.94 -18.93
C THR A 24 32.92 -13.68 -18.46
N VAL A 25 32.79 -14.58 -17.48
CA VAL A 25 33.93 -15.34 -16.97
C VAL A 25 34.29 -16.43 -17.97
N GLU A 26 35.50 -16.33 -18.54
CA GLU A 26 36.08 -17.42 -19.33
C GLU A 26 36.95 -18.30 -18.42
N SER A 27 36.52 -19.55 -18.21
CA SER A 27 37.28 -20.55 -17.47
C SER A 27 37.43 -21.84 -18.26
N THR A 28 38.63 -22.42 -18.25
CA THR A 28 38.91 -23.73 -18.84
C THR A 28 38.69 -24.89 -17.86
N SER A 29 38.36 -24.59 -16.59
CA SER A 29 38.16 -25.60 -15.55
C SER A 29 36.69 -26.00 -15.44
N HIS A 30 36.40 -27.30 -15.55
CA HIS A 30 35.05 -27.85 -15.37
C HIS A 30 34.42 -27.54 -14.01
N THR A 31 35.24 -27.44 -12.95
CA THR A 31 34.73 -27.10 -11.62
C THR A 31 34.24 -25.66 -11.56
N THR A 32 34.92 -24.76 -12.26
CA THR A 32 34.57 -23.34 -12.32
C THR A 32 33.29 -23.14 -13.13
N THR A 33 33.18 -23.79 -14.30
CA THR A 33 31.95 -23.78 -15.11
C THR A 33 30.74 -24.32 -14.35
N ALA A 34 30.92 -25.36 -13.53
CA ALA A 34 29.83 -25.91 -12.72
C ALA A 34 29.33 -24.91 -11.67
N VAL A 35 30.24 -24.18 -11.02
CA VAL A 35 29.89 -23.12 -10.06
C VAL A 35 29.20 -21.95 -10.75
N GLU A 36 29.72 -21.51 -11.90
CA GLU A 36 29.11 -20.42 -12.70
C GLU A 36 27.69 -20.77 -13.15
N THR A 37 27.49 -22.00 -13.64
CA THR A 37 26.16 -22.48 -14.05
C THR A 37 25.18 -22.45 -12.89
N TYR A 38 25.61 -22.88 -11.70
CA TYR A 38 24.78 -22.80 -10.49
C TYR A 38 24.47 -21.35 -10.09
N GLN A 39 25.46 -20.45 -10.17
CA GLN A 39 25.26 -19.03 -9.88
C GLN A 39 24.26 -18.38 -10.84
N LEU A 40 24.33 -18.69 -12.14
CA LEU A 40 23.37 -18.21 -13.13
C LEU A 40 21.93 -18.66 -12.80
N ASP A 41 21.74 -19.90 -12.36
CA ASP A 41 20.41 -20.42 -11.98
C ASP A 41 19.85 -19.72 -10.73
N VAL A 42 20.70 -19.51 -9.72
CA VAL A 42 20.33 -18.79 -8.49
C VAL A 42 19.95 -17.34 -8.80
N GLU A 43 20.79 -16.62 -9.55
CA GLU A 43 20.54 -15.20 -9.87
C GLU A 43 19.34 -15.04 -10.82
N SER A 44 19.10 -16.00 -11.74
CA SER A 44 17.91 -16.03 -12.58
C SER A 44 16.63 -16.20 -11.76
N THR A 45 16.62 -17.15 -10.82
CA THR A 45 15.49 -17.35 -9.91
C THR A 45 15.26 -16.10 -9.03
N ALA A 46 16.32 -15.47 -8.55
CA ALA A 46 16.23 -14.25 -7.76
C ALA A 46 15.73 -13.05 -8.60
N LEU A 47 16.11 -12.95 -9.87
CA LEU A 47 15.61 -11.94 -10.80
C LEU A 47 14.09 -12.08 -11.02
N ILE A 48 13.61 -13.31 -11.20
CA ILE A 48 12.16 -13.59 -11.34
C ILE A 48 11.42 -13.12 -10.08
N ARG A 49 11.93 -13.47 -8.88
CA ARG A 49 11.31 -13.02 -7.62
C ARG A 49 11.27 -11.49 -7.50
N ALA A 50 12.37 -10.80 -7.85
CA ALA A 50 12.39 -9.34 -7.83
C ALA A 50 11.34 -8.73 -8.78
N ALA A 51 11.10 -9.36 -9.95
CA ALA A 51 10.03 -8.94 -10.85
C ALA A 51 8.63 -9.20 -10.27
N GLU A 52 8.42 -10.34 -9.61
CA GLU A 52 7.18 -10.66 -8.89
C GLU A 52 6.88 -9.68 -7.76
N ASP A 53 7.91 -9.22 -7.02
CA ASP A 53 7.76 -8.21 -5.98
C ASP A 53 7.27 -6.87 -6.54
N ILE A 54 7.81 -6.44 -7.70
CA ILE A 54 7.34 -5.24 -8.42
C ILE A 54 5.88 -5.41 -8.86
N LEU A 55 5.52 -6.57 -9.39
CA LEU A 55 4.14 -6.87 -9.78
C LEU A 55 3.20 -6.81 -8.57
N SER A 56 3.61 -7.42 -7.45
CA SER A 56 2.89 -7.40 -6.17
C SER A 56 2.69 -5.97 -5.66
N LEU A 57 3.74 -5.14 -5.74
CA LEU A 57 3.66 -3.72 -5.39
C LEU A 57 2.65 -2.98 -6.27
N THR A 58 2.67 -3.18 -7.60
CA THR A 58 1.72 -2.53 -8.50
C THR A 58 0.28 -2.96 -8.22
N ARG A 59 0.07 -4.21 -7.83
CA ARG A 59 -1.23 -4.71 -7.37
C ARG A 59 -1.67 -3.98 -6.10
N THR A 60 -0.82 -3.88 -5.08
CA THR A 60 -1.13 -3.12 -3.86
C THR A 60 -1.43 -1.65 -4.16
N MET A 61 -0.71 -1.02 -5.10
CA MET A 61 -0.98 0.35 -5.51
C MET A 61 -2.37 0.50 -6.14
N LYS A 62 -2.73 -0.41 -7.05
CA LYS A 62 -4.07 -0.44 -7.66
C LYS A 62 -5.16 -0.73 -6.63
N GLU A 63 -4.94 -1.68 -5.73
CA GLU A 63 -5.87 -1.98 -4.63
C GLU A 63 -6.03 -0.79 -3.69
N THR A 64 -4.96 -0.08 -3.35
CA THR A 64 -5.03 1.14 -2.54
C THR A 64 -5.80 2.25 -3.27
N TRP A 65 -5.67 2.33 -4.59
CA TRP A 65 -6.43 3.30 -5.38
C TRP A 65 -7.91 2.93 -5.51
N LEU A 66 -8.22 1.65 -5.72
CA LEU A 66 -9.60 1.15 -5.89
C LEU A 66 -10.37 1.03 -4.56
N PHE A 67 -9.69 0.68 -3.47
CA PHE A 67 -10.28 0.35 -2.17
C PHE A 67 -9.80 1.23 -1.02
N GLY A 68 -8.89 2.17 -1.29
CA GLY A 68 -8.64 3.25 -0.35
C GLY A 68 -9.93 4.04 -0.09
N LYS A 69 -10.02 4.73 1.05
CA LYS A 69 -11.13 5.66 1.29
C LYS A 69 -11.19 6.63 0.11
N LEU A 70 -12.19 6.42 -0.73
CA LEU A 70 -12.42 7.19 -1.93
C LEU A 70 -12.92 8.55 -1.45
N ASP A 71 -12.03 9.49 -1.18
CA ASP A 71 -12.37 10.91 -1.02
C ASP A 71 -12.75 11.51 -2.40
N THR A 72 -13.54 10.79 -3.18
CA THR A 72 -14.00 11.17 -4.53
C THR A 72 -15.45 10.77 -4.81
N LEU A 73 -16.09 10.00 -3.92
CA LEU A 73 -17.52 10.13 -3.68
C LEU A 73 -17.59 11.09 -2.50
N GLY A 74 -17.86 12.38 -2.74
CA GLY A 74 -18.17 13.31 -1.65
C GLY A 74 -19.23 12.68 -0.73
N GLU A 75 -19.29 13.12 0.53
CA GLU A 75 -20.22 12.63 1.57
C GLU A 75 -21.49 12.08 0.93
N ASP A 76 -21.71 10.76 1.03
CA ASP A 76 -22.87 10.10 0.44
C ASP A 76 -24.09 10.97 0.73
N GLU A 77 -24.89 11.34 -0.28
CA GLU A 77 -26.05 12.22 -0.07
C GLU A 77 -26.95 11.69 1.05
N SER A 78 -26.95 10.37 1.26
CA SER A 78 -27.63 9.72 2.37
C SER A 78 -26.99 10.01 3.73
N GLU A 79 -25.66 10.05 3.81
CA GLU A 79 -24.88 10.36 5.01
C GLU A 79 -24.95 11.86 5.34
N THR A 80 -24.92 12.74 4.34
CA THR A 80 -25.13 14.20 4.52
C THR A 80 -26.53 14.47 5.04
N LYS A 81 -27.57 13.91 4.39
CA LYS A 81 -28.97 14.06 4.84
C LYS A 81 -29.16 13.52 6.25
N ARG A 82 -28.58 12.36 6.56
CA ARG A 82 -28.64 11.76 7.90
C ARG A 82 -27.94 12.63 8.93
N ARG A 83 -26.80 13.23 8.62
CA ARG A 83 -26.11 14.15 9.53
C ARG A 83 -26.94 15.42 9.77
N GLU A 84 -27.49 16.02 8.71
CA GLU A 84 -28.35 17.20 8.81
C GLU A 84 -29.66 16.94 9.58
N GLU A 85 -30.25 15.75 9.45
CA GLU A 85 -31.40 15.32 10.25
C GLU A 85 -31.01 15.14 11.73
N LEU A 86 -29.89 14.47 12.01
CA LEU A 86 -29.40 14.28 13.37
C LEU A 86 -29.03 15.60 14.06
N GLU A 87 -28.44 16.56 13.33
CA GLU A 87 -28.15 17.91 13.85
C GLU A 87 -29.45 18.68 14.15
N ARG A 88 -30.47 18.57 13.28
CA ARG A 88 -31.79 19.17 13.53
C ARG A 88 -32.48 18.55 14.74
N ASP A 89 -32.47 17.23 14.84
CA ASP A 89 -33.06 16.51 15.97
C ASP A 89 -32.34 16.87 17.28
N ALA A 90 -31.00 16.95 17.27
CA ALA A 90 -30.23 17.38 18.43
C ALA A 90 -30.58 18.82 18.85
N ALA A 91 -30.74 19.75 17.89
CA ALA A 91 -31.14 21.12 18.18
C ALA A 91 -32.58 21.21 18.74
N VAL A 92 -33.50 20.39 18.24
CA VAL A 92 -34.87 20.30 18.77
C VAL A 92 -34.86 19.74 20.19
N ILE A 93 -34.12 18.65 20.43
CA ILE A 93 -33.97 18.06 21.77
C ILE A 93 -33.36 19.08 22.73
N GLN A 94 -32.33 19.81 22.32
CA GLN A 94 -31.72 20.86 23.14
C GLN A 94 -32.75 21.93 23.54
N LYS A 95 -33.52 22.45 22.59
CA LYS A 95 -34.58 23.43 22.88
C LYS A 95 -35.65 22.88 23.81
N VAL A 96 -36.09 21.63 23.59
CA VAL A 96 -37.07 20.98 24.46
C VAL A 96 -36.53 20.80 25.87
N ILE A 97 -35.24 20.48 26.04
CA ILE A 97 -34.60 20.38 27.36
C ILE A 97 -34.51 21.77 28.04
N GLU A 98 -34.21 22.82 27.28
CA GLU A 98 -34.16 24.21 27.77
C GLU A 98 -35.57 24.70 28.16
N ASP A 99 -36.59 24.46 27.33
CA ASP A 99 -37.99 24.88 27.54
C ASP A 99 -38.68 24.07 28.64
N ALA A 100 -38.38 22.76 28.76
CA ALA A 100 -38.88 21.92 29.84
C ALA A 100 -38.19 22.19 31.19
N GLY A 101 -37.19 23.08 31.22
CA GLY A 101 -36.51 23.51 32.46
C GLY A 101 -35.71 22.41 33.16
N ILE A 102 -35.40 21.31 32.48
CA ILE A 102 -34.78 20.12 33.09
C ILE A 102 -33.30 20.38 33.48
N LEU A 103 -32.68 21.42 32.91
CA LEU A 103 -31.31 21.86 33.25
C LEU A 103 -31.24 23.22 33.95
N LYS A 104 -32.22 23.57 34.79
CA LYS A 104 -32.06 24.68 35.74
C LYS A 104 -31.90 24.17 37.18
N ALA A 105 -30.70 23.67 37.48
CA ALA A 105 -29.93 23.90 38.72
C ALA A 105 -28.95 22.74 38.99
N ALA A 106 -27.73 22.86 38.46
CA ALA A 106 -26.55 22.47 39.22
C ALA A 106 -25.76 23.76 39.48
N LYS A 107 -26.21 24.52 40.49
CA LYS A 107 -25.42 25.59 41.08
C LYS A 107 -25.46 25.38 42.59
N GLU A 108 -24.25 25.22 43.13
CA GLU A 108 -23.83 24.91 44.52
C GLU A 108 -23.81 23.44 44.93
#